data_AF-A0A7W1K8U5-F1
#
_entry.id   AF-A0A7W1K8U5-F1
#
_cell.length_a   1.000
_cell.length_b   1.000
_cell.length_c   1.000
_cell.angle_alpha   90.00
_cell.angle_beta   90.00
_cell.angle_gamma   90.00
#
_symmetry.space_group_name_H-M   'P 1'
#
loop_
_entity.id
_entity.type
_entity.pdbx_description
1 polymer ?
#
loop_
_entity_poly.entity_id
_entity_poly.type
_entity_poly.pdbx_seq_one_letter_code
_entity_poly.pdbx_strand_id
1 'polypeptide(L)'
;RDELYARIERRVDAMIAAGAAEEVRRAHAAGASETARVALGFEELLEGDVEAMKRRTRNYARRQLTWMRKLPDAEIIDIAGRSPQEVAAAIAGGDSPRGSVNSG
;
A
#
# COMPACT_ATOMS: atom_id res chain seq x y z
N ARG A 1 0.95 3.20 13.17
CA ARG A 1 0.87 3.99 11.91
C ARG A 1 2.24 4.21 11.31
N ASP A 2 3.23 4.54 12.15
CA ASP A 2 4.60 4.82 11.71
C ASP A 2 5.28 3.59 11.12
N GLU A 3 5.04 2.40 11.67
CA GLU A 3 5.58 1.15 11.12
C GLU A 3 5.07 0.86 9.69
N LEU A 4 3.79 1.10 9.43
CA LEU A 4 3.21 0.98 8.08
C LEU A 4 3.90 1.95 7.11
N TYR A 5 4.18 3.18 7.56
CA TYR A 5 4.84 4.20 6.74
C TYR A 5 6.29 3.85 6.48
N ALA A 6 7.03 3.38 7.47
CA ALA A 6 8.38 2.87 7.30
C ALA A 6 8.42 1.68 6.33
N ARG A 7 7.44 0.76 6.38
CA ARG A 7 7.32 -0.34 5.41
C ARG A 7 7.05 0.15 4.00
N ILE A 8 6.19 1.14 3.84
CA ILE A 8 5.91 1.76 2.53
C ILE A 8 7.18 2.40 1.97
N GLU A 9 7.91 3.16 2.77
CA GLU A 9 9.16 3.82 2.34
C GLU A 9 10.20 2.79 1.89
N ARG A 10 10.47 1.76 2.71
CA ARG A 10 11.38 0.67 2.34
C ARG A 10 10.98 -0.04 1.05
N ARG A 11 9.67 -0.24 0.83
CA ARG A 11 9.17 -0.86 -0.40
C ARG A 11 9.42 0.03 -1.61
N VAL A 12 9.18 1.34 -1.49
CA VAL A 12 9.45 2.29 -2.58
C VAL A 12 10.95 2.31 -2.90
N ASP A 13 11.81 2.39 -1.88
CA ASP A 13 13.26 2.37 -2.08
C ASP A 13 13.72 1.07 -2.78
N ALA A 14 13.15 -0.07 -2.40
CA ALA A 14 13.42 -1.35 -3.06
C ALA A 14 12.94 -1.37 -4.53
N MET A 15 11.80 -0.76 -4.85
CA MET A 15 11.32 -0.64 -6.23
C MET A 15 12.26 0.23 -7.08
N ILE A 16 12.76 1.34 -6.52
CA ILE A 16 13.76 2.18 -7.19
C ILE A 16 15.04 1.38 -7.46
N ALA A 17 15.56 0.69 -6.44
CA ALA A 17 16.76 -0.13 -6.57
C ALA A 17 16.59 -1.26 -7.61
N ALA A 18 15.37 -1.75 -7.81
CA ALA A 18 15.04 -2.75 -8.82
C ALA A 18 14.81 -2.18 -10.24
N GLY A 19 14.89 -0.86 -10.44
CA GLY A 19 14.78 -0.24 -11.77
C GLY A 19 13.37 0.20 -12.18
N ALA A 20 12.48 0.47 -11.22
CA ALA A 20 11.12 0.93 -11.52
C ALA A 20 11.08 2.25 -12.33
N ALA A 21 12.06 3.13 -12.15
CA ALA A 21 12.14 4.38 -12.89
C ALA A 21 12.42 4.14 -14.39
N GLU A 22 13.32 3.20 -14.69
CA GLU A 22 13.64 2.76 -16.05
C GLU A 22 12.43 2.08 -16.71
N GLU A 23 11.68 1.25 -15.96
CA GLU A 23 10.44 0.64 -16.45
C GLU A 23 9.41 1.69 -16.88
N VAL A 24 9.17 2.69 -16.03
CA VAL A 24 8.24 3.79 -16.32
C VAL A 24 8.69 4.60 -17.53
N ARG A 25 9.99 4.94 -17.62
CA ARG A 25 10.51 5.67 -18.80
C ARG A 25 10.34 4.88 -20.09
N ARG A 26 10.60 3.57 -20.08
CA ARG A 26 10.37 2.70 -21.25
C ARG A 26 8.90 2.62 -21.61
N ALA A 27 8.01 2.44 -20.63
CA ALA A 27 6.58 2.39 -20.86
C ALA A 27 6.06 3.72 -21.45
N HIS A 28 6.51 4.86 -20.91
CA HIS A 28 6.16 6.18 -21.43
C HIS A 28 6.62 6.36 -22.87
N ALA A 29 7.87 6.02 -23.19
CA ALA A 29 8.40 6.08 -24.55
C ALA A 29 7.66 5.14 -25.53
N ALA A 30 7.13 4.03 -25.05
CA ALA A 30 6.32 3.09 -25.83
C ALA A 30 4.85 3.53 -26.00
N GLY A 31 4.47 4.72 -25.52
CA GLY A 31 3.10 5.23 -25.63
C GLY A 31 2.15 4.62 -24.60
N ALA A 32 2.60 4.45 -23.35
CA ALA A 32 1.77 3.97 -22.25
C ALA A 32 0.37 4.63 -22.25
N SER A 33 -0.66 3.80 -22.09
CA SER A 33 -2.05 4.26 -22.08
C SER A 33 -2.33 5.22 -20.94
N GLU A 34 -3.40 6.00 -21.08
CA GLU A 34 -3.87 6.90 -20.02
C GLU A 34 -4.08 6.15 -18.69
N THR A 35 -4.67 4.95 -18.73
CA THR A 35 -4.86 4.10 -17.55
C THR A 35 -3.54 3.76 -16.86
N ALA A 36 -2.48 3.45 -17.63
CA ALA A 36 -1.17 3.15 -17.07
C ALA A 36 -0.55 4.39 -16.39
N ARG A 37 -0.71 5.58 -16.99
CA ARG A 37 -0.22 6.84 -16.42
C ARG A 37 -0.92 7.26 -15.14
N VAL A 38 -2.17 6.85 -14.95
CA VAL A 38 -2.93 7.09 -13.70
C VAL A 38 -2.46 6.19 -12.56
N ALA A 39 -1.67 5.15 -12.84
CA ALA A 39 -1.13 4.27 -11.80
C ALA A 39 -0.31 5.07 -10.77
N LEU A 40 -0.46 4.69 -9.51
CA LEU A 40 0.20 5.36 -8.39
C LEU A 40 1.73 5.29 -8.54
N GLY A 41 2.38 6.44 -8.61
CA GLY A 41 3.84 6.54 -8.75
C GLY A 41 4.34 6.65 -10.18
N PHE A 42 3.49 6.51 -11.21
CA PHE A 42 3.94 6.57 -12.60
C PHE A 42 4.54 7.94 -12.94
N GLU A 43 3.78 9.02 -12.77
CA GLU A 43 4.28 10.38 -13.06
C GLU A 43 5.45 10.75 -12.16
N GLU A 44 5.39 10.40 -10.87
CA GLU A 44 6.47 10.71 -9.94
C GLU A 44 7.78 10.00 -10.31
N LEU A 45 7.72 8.75 -10.78
CA LEU A 45 8.89 8.02 -11.26
C LEU A 45 9.40 8.55 -12.59
N LEU A 46 8.51 9.06 -13.44
CA LEU A 46 8.87 9.69 -14.71
C LEU A 46 9.62 11.02 -14.47
N GLU A 47 9.17 11.80 -13.48
CA GLU A 47 9.79 13.07 -13.05
C GLU A 47 11.03 12.87 -12.17
N GLY A 48 11.22 11.66 -11.61
CA GLY A 48 12.30 11.36 -10.67
C GLY A 48 12.04 11.84 -9.23
N ASP A 49 10.80 12.19 -8.89
CA ASP A 49 10.41 12.65 -7.55
C ASP A 49 9.97 11.48 -6.65
N VAL A 50 10.98 10.75 -6.14
CA VAL A 50 10.77 9.61 -5.24
C VAL A 50 10.07 10.01 -3.94
N GLU A 51 10.31 11.22 -3.44
CA GLU A 51 9.70 11.70 -2.21
C GLU A 51 8.22 12.04 -2.40
N ALA A 52 7.83 12.57 -3.56
CA ALA A 52 6.41 12.67 -3.94
C ALA A 52 5.75 11.30 -4.06
N MET A 53 6.42 10.30 -4.66
CA MET A 53 5.90 8.93 -4.74
C MET A 53 5.64 8.36 -3.34
N LYS A 54 6.60 8.48 -2.41
CA LYS A 54 6.45 8.06 -1.01
C LYS A 54 5.28 8.76 -0.33
N ARG A 55 5.18 10.09 -0.47
CA ARG A 55 4.10 10.91 0.10
C ARG A 55 2.73 10.49 -0.43
N ARG A 56 2.58 10.33 -1.74
CA ARG A 56 1.32 9.88 -2.36
C ARG A 56 0.94 8.48 -1.94
N THR A 57 1.91 7.58 -1.82
CA THR A 57 1.67 6.20 -1.38
C THR A 57 1.18 6.16 0.07
N ARG A 58 1.78 6.95 0.98
CA ARG A 58 1.30 7.10 2.36
C ARG A 58 -0.12 7.69 2.44
N ASN A 59 -0.41 8.67 1.60
CA ASN A 59 -1.75 9.27 1.50
C ASN A 59 -2.80 8.29 0.97
N TYR A 60 -2.44 7.51 -0.06
CA TYR A 60 -3.29 6.46 -0.59
C TYR A 60 -3.58 5.39 0.48
N ALA A 61 -2.54 4.88 1.16
CA ALA A 61 -2.71 3.92 2.26
C ALA A 61 -3.59 4.48 3.39
N ARG A 62 -3.44 5.77 3.75
CA ARG A 62 -4.33 6.43 4.72
C ARG A 62 -5.79 6.41 4.27
N ARG A 63 -6.06 6.76 3.00
CA ARG A 63 -7.42 6.75 2.44
C ARG A 63 -8.03 5.35 2.45
N GLN A 64 -7.24 4.33 2.07
CA GLN A 64 -7.66 2.93 2.12
C GLN A 64 -8.04 2.53 3.55
N LEU A 65 -7.19 2.81 4.54
CA LEU A 65 -7.52 2.52 5.95
C LEU A 65 -8.76 3.28 6.44
N THR A 66 -8.92 4.54 6.06
CA THR A 66 -10.12 5.31 6.41
C THR A 66 -11.38 4.72 5.78
N TRP A 67 -11.32 4.26 4.53
CA TRP A 67 -12.45 3.63 3.85
C TRP A 67 -12.79 2.26 4.44
N MET A 68 -11.79 1.41 4.70
CA MET A 68 -11.98 0.09 5.31
C MET A 68 -12.62 0.17 6.69
N ARG A 69 -12.29 1.18 7.49
CA ARG A 69 -12.93 1.42 8.81
C ARG A 69 -14.43 1.74 8.73
N LYS A 70 -14.93 2.13 7.56
CA LYS A 70 -16.34 2.44 7.33
C LYS A 70 -17.12 1.26 6.74
N LEU A 71 -16.45 0.15 6.43
CA LEU A 71 -17.13 -1.04 5.92
C LEU A 71 -17.86 -1.71 7.08
N PRO A 72 -19.19 -1.86 7.00
CA PRO A 72 -19.90 -2.73 7.92
C PRO A 72 -19.40 -4.18 7.72
N ASP A 73 -19.33 -4.92 8.81
CA ASP A 73 -18.90 -6.33 8.84
C ASP A 73 -17.45 -6.62 8.44
N ALA A 74 -16.60 -5.59 8.34
CA ALA A 74 -15.16 -5.79 8.12
C ALA A 74 -14.43 -6.14 9.42
N GLU A 75 -13.78 -7.30 9.44
CA GLU A 75 -12.90 -7.70 10.54
C GLU A 75 -11.46 -7.17 10.31
N ILE A 76 -10.93 -6.46 11.31
CA ILE A 76 -9.54 -5.99 11.28
C ILE A 76 -8.67 -7.02 12.00
N ILE A 77 -7.78 -7.65 11.24
CA ILE A 77 -6.78 -8.58 11.79
C ILE A 77 -5.44 -7.85 11.86
N ASP A 78 -4.90 -7.73 13.08
CA ASP A 78 -3.53 -7.26 13.24
C ASP A 78 -2.54 -8.36 12.81
N ILE A 79 -1.61 -7.97 11.95
CA ILE A 79 -0.57 -8.82 11.37
C ILE A 79 0.82 -8.48 11.91
N ALA A 80 0.95 -7.47 12.77
CA ALA A 80 2.23 -7.06 13.32
C ALA A 80 2.89 -8.21 14.10
N GLY A 81 4.13 -8.54 13.73
CA GLY A 81 4.88 -9.64 14.36
C GLY A 81 4.39 -11.06 14.03
N ARG A 82 3.41 -11.22 13.12
CA ARG A 82 2.85 -12.53 12.75
C ARG A 82 3.33 -12.96 11.36
N SER A 83 3.62 -14.25 11.23
CA SER A 83 3.87 -14.91 9.96
C SER A 83 2.61 -15.01 9.10
N PRO A 84 2.74 -15.12 7.76
CA PRO A 84 1.60 -15.35 6.88
C PRO A 84 0.75 -16.56 7.29
N GLN A 85 1.38 -17.62 7.80
CA GLN A 85 0.72 -18.84 8.25
C GLN A 85 -0.15 -18.59 9.50
N GLU A 86 0.35 -17.83 10.48
CA GLU A 86 -0.41 -17.46 11.68
C GLU A 86 -1.60 -16.57 11.37
N VAL A 87 -1.47 -15.67 10.39
CA VAL A 87 -2.57 -14.81 9.93
C VAL A 87 -3.62 -15.64 9.21
N ALA A 88 -3.19 -16.54 8.31
CA ALA A 88 -4.10 -17.43 7.59
C ALA A 88 -4.88 -18.35 8.55
N ALA A 89 -4.23 -18.87 9.59
CA ALA A 89 -4.89 -19.68 10.61
C ALA A 89 -5.99 -18.91 11.36
N ALA A 90 -5.77 -17.63 11.71
CA ALA A 90 -6.80 -16.82 12.35
C ALA A 90 -8.00 -16.53 11.44
N ILE A 91 -7.76 -16.31 10.14
CA ILE A 91 -8.84 -16.17 9.16
C ILE A 91 -9.67 -17.46 9.06
N ALA A 92 -9.01 -18.62 9.05
CA ALA A 92 -9.69 -19.92 8.92
C ALA A 92 -10.35 -20.40 10.22
N GLY A 93 -9.80 -20.02 11.38
CA GLY A 93 -10.25 -20.49 12.69
C GLY A 93 -11.39 -19.69 13.33
N GLY A 94 -11.77 -18.53 12.76
CA GLY A 94 -12.77 -17.64 13.34
C GLY A 94 -12.36 -17.05 14.71
N ASP A 95 -11.08 -17.17 15.08
CA ASP A 95 -10.57 -16.76 16.38
C ASP A 95 -10.30 -15.26 16.36
N SER A 96 -11.34 -14.51 16.68
CA SER A 96 -11.37 -13.05 16.63
C SER A 96 -10.91 -12.49 17.99
N PRO A 97 -9.74 -11.84 18.11
CA PRO A 97 -9.45 -11.01 19.27
C PRO A 97 -10.33 -9.76 19.12
N ARG A 98 -11.48 -9.73 19.80
CA ARG A 98 -12.45 -8.63 19.75
C ARG A 98 -11.79 -7.29 20.11
N GLY A 99 -11.28 -6.58 19.11
CA GLY A 99 -11.04 -5.15 19.15
C GLY A 99 -12.30 -4.44 18.69
N SER A 100 -13.19 -4.13 19.62
CA SER A 100 -14.40 -3.33 19.34
C SER A 100 -14.00 -2.00 18.70
N VAL A 101 -14.33 -1.80 17.41
CA VAL A 101 -14.28 -0.46 16.83
C VAL A 101 -15.64 0.17 17.11
N ASN A 102 -15.61 1.17 17.98
CA ASN A 102 -16.76 1.89 18.50
C ASN A 102 -17.54 2.56 17.35
N SER A 103 -18.82 2.23 17.22
CA SER A 103 -19.77 2.95 16.36
C SER A 103 -20.19 4.24 17.07
N GLY A 104 -19.81 5.38 16.50
CA GLY A 104 -20.22 6.73 16.92
C GLY A 104 -20.18 7.68 15.74
#